data_AF-A0A932L7M7-F1
#
_entry.id   AF-A0A932L7M7-F1
#
_cell.length_a   1.000
_cell.length_b   1.000
_cell.length_c   1.000
_cell.angle_alpha   90.00
_cell.angle_beta   90.00
_cell.angle_gamma   90.00
#
_symmetry.space_group_name_H-M   'P 1'
#
loop_
_entity.id
_entity.type
_entity.pdbx_description
1 polymer ?
#
loop_
_entity_poly.entity_id
_entity_poly.type
_entity_poly.pdbx_seq_one_letter_code
_entity_poly.pdbx_strand_id
1 'polypeptide(L)'
;MENAQKYLDPAVLAKLQGLDLKARLIVEGYVAGLHKSPYHGFSVEFAEHREYVPGDDLRYLDWKVWGKTDKYYLKQFEEETNLIAHLLLDISESMRYRSEKAPVSKLEYAQYVAAALAYLVLQQQDSVGLATFDREVRHFVRPSSHPSHLKQLFHVMDETVPERKTAVGPIFHDLAERLKHRAVVIILSDLFDDVAPMMAGLKHFRHRRHDVIVFHVLDPAEM
;
A
#
# COMPACT_ATOMS: atom_id res chain seq x y z
N MET A 1 26.14 -3.60 1.62
CA MET A 1 25.75 -2.21 2.00
C MET A 1 25.56 -1.31 0.78
N GLU A 2 26.00 -1.71 -0.43
CA GLU A 2 25.87 -0.90 -1.66
C GLU A 2 24.43 -0.82 -2.23
N ASN A 3 23.60 -1.85 -2.05
CA ASN A 3 22.28 -1.94 -2.71
C ASN A 3 21.22 -0.91 -2.26
N ALA A 4 21.24 -0.51 -0.98
CA ALA A 4 20.26 0.47 -0.49
C ALA A 4 20.43 1.86 -1.14
N GLN A 5 21.66 2.18 -1.56
CA GLN A 5 22.02 3.46 -2.14
C GLN A 5 21.39 3.67 -3.53
N LYS A 6 21.14 2.57 -4.26
CA LYS A 6 20.42 2.57 -5.56
C LYS A 6 18.99 3.10 -5.40
N TYR A 7 18.29 2.69 -4.34
CA TYR A 7 16.87 3.02 -4.13
C TYR A 7 16.63 4.24 -3.24
N LEU A 8 17.62 4.61 -2.43
CA LEU A 8 17.50 5.66 -1.40
C LEU A 8 18.48 6.82 -1.65
N ASP A 9 18.47 7.39 -2.86
CA ASP A 9 19.19 8.65 -3.10
C ASP A 9 18.60 9.74 -2.18
N PRO A 10 19.40 10.38 -1.30
CA PRO A 10 18.94 11.44 -0.40
C PRO A 10 18.18 12.58 -1.11
N ALA A 11 18.56 12.92 -2.34
CA ALA A 11 17.88 13.96 -3.11
C ALA A 11 16.47 13.54 -3.57
N VAL A 12 16.27 12.24 -3.82
CA VAL A 12 14.96 11.66 -4.15
C VAL A 12 14.10 11.54 -2.88
N LEU A 13 14.70 11.11 -1.76
CA LEU A 13 13.99 11.01 -0.48
C LEU A 13 13.48 12.37 0.02
N ALA A 14 14.26 13.43 -0.16
CA ALA A 14 13.82 14.80 0.17
C ALA A 14 12.58 15.23 -0.61
N LYS A 15 12.37 14.71 -1.84
CA LYS A 15 11.16 14.97 -2.63
C LYS A 15 9.95 14.14 -2.20
N LEU A 16 10.18 13.03 -1.50
CA LEU A 16 9.13 12.17 -0.94
C LEU A 16 8.65 12.65 0.43
N GLN A 17 9.44 13.47 1.13
CA GLN A 17 9.06 14.08 2.41
C GLN A 17 7.83 14.98 2.23
N GLY A 18 6.67 14.54 2.74
CA GLY A 18 5.39 15.25 2.67
C GLY A 18 4.32 14.59 1.79
N LEU A 19 4.61 13.45 1.15
CA LEU A 19 3.60 12.65 0.47
C LEU A 19 2.98 11.64 1.44
N ASP A 20 1.66 11.70 1.62
CA ASP A 20 0.91 10.68 2.35
C ASP A 20 0.22 9.71 1.40
N LEU A 21 0.38 8.40 1.63
CA LEU A 21 -0.38 7.40 0.88
C LEU A 21 -1.79 7.26 1.47
N LYS A 22 -2.73 8.09 1.02
CA LYS A 22 -4.15 7.97 1.40
C LYS A 22 -4.87 6.97 0.50
N ALA A 23 -5.28 5.83 1.06
CA ALA A 23 -6.15 4.87 0.36
C ALA A 23 -7.50 5.53 0.03
N ARG A 24 -7.95 5.44 -1.23
CA ARG A 24 -9.21 6.05 -1.70
C ARG A 24 -10.33 5.03 -1.62
N LEU A 25 -11.07 5.01 -0.51
CA LEU A 25 -12.35 4.30 -0.45
C LEU A 25 -13.52 5.26 -0.65
N ILE A 26 -13.80 5.57 -1.92
CA ILE A 26 -15.07 6.10 -2.43
C ILE A 26 -15.24 5.56 -3.87
N VAL A 27 -16.26 4.84 -4.37
CA VAL A 27 -17.52 4.20 -3.95
C VAL A 27 -17.92 3.29 -5.13
N GLU A 28 -18.53 2.12 -4.89
CA GLU A 28 -19.59 1.54 -5.75
C GLU A 28 -20.60 0.84 -4.81
N GLY A 29 -21.73 1.50 -4.53
CA GLY A 29 -22.77 1.01 -3.63
C GLY A 29 -23.55 2.06 -2.83
N TYR A 30 -23.29 3.37 -3.02
CA TYR A 30 -24.08 4.43 -2.38
C TYR A 30 -25.35 4.72 -3.19
N VAL A 31 -26.35 3.84 -3.04
CA VAL A 31 -27.76 4.24 -3.10
C VAL A 31 -28.39 3.82 -1.77
N ALA A 32 -29.01 4.81 -1.12
CA ALA A 32 -29.76 4.75 0.15
C ALA A 32 -28.97 4.93 1.47
N GLY A 33 -29.12 6.12 2.05
CA GLY A 33 -29.38 6.25 3.48
C GLY A 33 -28.21 6.64 4.39
N LEU A 34 -28.07 7.95 4.63
CA LEU A 34 -28.11 8.58 5.97
C LEU A 34 -27.51 7.87 7.21
N HIS A 35 -26.48 7.04 7.13
CA HIS A 35 -25.84 6.48 8.33
C HIS A 35 -24.31 6.45 8.30
N LYS A 36 -23.78 6.76 9.48
CA LYS A 36 -22.39 6.81 9.93
C LYS A 36 -21.56 5.60 9.45
N SER A 37 -20.27 5.84 9.27
CA SER A 37 -19.24 4.81 9.03
C SER A 37 -19.42 3.61 9.96
N PRO A 38 -19.50 2.36 9.45
CA PRO A 38 -19.83 1.17 10.24
C PRO A 38 -18.62 0.50 10.92
N TYR A 39 -17.45 1.15 11.01
CA TYR A 39 -16.25 0.56 11.61
C TYR A 39 -15.93 1.18 12.98
N HIS A 40 -16.71 0.81 14.00
CA HIS A 40 -16.42 1.06 15.42
C HIS A 40 -15.49 -0.03 15.99
N GLY A 41 -14.25 -0.11 15.49
CA GLY A 41 -13.33 -1.19 15.88
C GLY A 41 -11.85 -0.86 15.86
N PHE A 42 -11.47 0.42 15.83
CA PHE A 42 -10.07 0.81 15.97
C PHE A 42 -9.85 1.22 17.42
N SER A 43 -8.88 0.59 18.09
CA SER A 43 -8.43 0.99 19.41
C SER A 43 -7.99 2.44 19.33
N VAL A 44 -8.81 3.31 19.89
CA VAL A 44 -8.54 4.73 19.90
C VAL A 44 -7.67 5.00 21.12
N GLU A 45 -6.35 5.01 20.93
CA GLU A 45 -5.46 5.39 22.02
C GLU A 45 -5.65 6.88 22.34
N PHE A 46 -5.66 7.19 23.63
CA PHE A 46 -5.91 8.53 24.14
C PHE A 46 -4.71 9.43 23.82
N ALA A 47 -4.91 10.46 23.00
CA ALA A 47 -3.83 11.34 22.56
C ALA A 47 -3.61 12.49 23.55
N GLU A 48 -4.65 13.29 23.83
CA GLU A 48 -4.54 14.44 24.73
C GLU A 48 -5.93 14.94 25.19
N HIS A 49 -5.96 15.69 26.30
CA HIS A 49 -7.16 16.42 26.74
C HIS A 49 -7.14 17.82 26.14
N ARG A 50 -8.15 18.15 25.33
CA ARG A 50 -8.39 19.53 24.87
C ARG A 50 -9.58 20.14 25.58
N GLU A 51 -9.46 21.41 25.96
CA GLU A 51 -10.58 22.15 26.55
C GLU A 51 -11.72 22.30 25.53
N TYR A 52 -12.94 22.04 25.99
CA TYR A 52 -14.15 22.11 25.17
C TYR A 52 -14.41 23.53 24.69
N VAL A 53 -14.79 23.67 23.43
CA VAL A 53 -15.26 24.92 22.83
C VAL A 53 -16.71 24.75 22.36
N PRO A 54 -17.57 25.77 22.49
CA PRO A 54 -18.95 25.70 22.00
C PRO A 54 -19.01 25.27 20.52
N GLY A 55 -19.71 24.16 20.25
CA GLY A 55 -19.82 23.54 18.93
C GLY A 55 -19.12 22.18 18.83
N ASP A 56 -18.29 21.80 19.80
CA ASP A 56 -17.67 20.49 19.85
C ASP A 56 -18.67 19.37 20.24
N ASP A 57 -18.39 18.14 19.80
CA ASP A 57 -19.24 16.98 20.03
C ASP A 57 -19.07 16.41 21.46
N LEU A 58 -20.14 16.51 22.26
CA LEU A 58 -20.17 16.08 23.66
C LEU A 58 -19.98 14.56 23.86
N ARG A 59 -20.05 13.74 22.81
CA ARG A 59 -19.77 12.30 22.90
C ARG A 59 -18.32 11.99 23.31
N TYR A 60 -17.40 12.92 23.06
CA TYR A 60 -15.98 12.77 23.38
C TYR A 60 -15.60 13.42 24.73
N LEU A 61 -16.57 13.90 25.50
CA LEU A 61 -16.33 14.55 26.78
C LEU A 61 -15.82 13.55 27.84
N ASP A 62 -14.73 13.92 28.52
CA ASP A 62 -14.18 13.14 29.62
C ASP A 62 -14.86 13.49 30.96
N TRP A 63 -15.94 12.77 31.28
CA TRP A 63 -16.66 12.91 32.54
C TRP A 63 -15.78 12.67 33.78
N LYS A 64 -14.70 11.90 33.66
CA LYS A 64 -13.79 11.61 34.78
C LYS A 64 -12.86 12.78 35.07
N VAL A 65 -12.44 13.52 34.04
CA VAL A 65 -11.68 14.76 34.21
C VAL A 65 -12.59 15.85 34.74
N TRP A 66 -13.80 15.98 34.18
CA TRP A 66 -14.80 16.94 34.67
C TRP A 66 -15.05 16.78 36.17
N GLY A 67 -15.30 15.55 36.65
CA GLY A 67 -15.50 15.28 38.08
C GLY A 67 -14.30 15.57 39.00
N LYS A 68 -13.13 15.92 38.46
CA LYS A 68 -11.93 16.29 39.24
C LYS A 68 -11.54 17.75 39.10
N THR A 69 -11.76 18.36 37.94
CA THR A 69 -11.25 19.69 37.61
C THR A 69 -12.34 20.73 37.38
N ASP A 70 -13.62 20.31 37.34
CA ASP A 70 -14.78 21.14 37.03
C ASP A 70 -14.68 21.86 35.66
N LYS A 71 -13.80 21.35 34.80
CA LYS A 71 -13.54 21.84 33.45
C LYS A 71 -13.92 20.79 32.42
N TYR A 72 -14.49 21.26 31.32
CA TYR A 72 -14.90 20.41 30.21
C TYR A 72 -13.70 20.13 29.32
N TYR A 73 -13.25 18.87 29.32
CA TYR A 73 -12.20 18.38 28.43
C TYR A 73 -12.75 17.31 27.49
N LEU A 74 -12.36 17.38 26.22
CA LEU A 74 -12.61 16.37 25.21
C LEU A 74 -11.41 15.44 25.14
N LYS A 75 -11.68 14.14 25.04
CA LYS A 75 -10.67 13.14 24.68
C LYS A 75 -10.35 13.30 23.20
N GLN A 76 -9.15 13.74 22.89
CA GLN A 76 -8.61 13.60 21.55
C GLN A 76 -8.10 12.18 21.38
N PHE A 77 -8.31 11.69 20.17
CA PHE A 77 -8.18 10.32 19.78
C PHE A 77 -7.32 10.37 18.53
N GLU A 78 -6.11 9.81 18.59
CA GLU A 78 -5.28 9.69 17.40
C GLU A 78 -5.82 8.52 16.58
N GLU A 79 -6.26 8.78 15.35
CA GLU A 79 -6.55 7.70 14.40
C GLU A 79 -5.21 7.16 13.91
N GLU A 80 -4.65 6.17 14.60
CA GLU A 80 -3.64 5.31 13.98
C GLU A 80 -4.34 4.50 12.88
N THR A 81 -4.23 4.96 11.63
CA THR A 81 -4.52 4.11 10.49
C THR A 81 -3.46 3.03 10.47
N ASN A 82 -3.79 1.81 10.92
CA ASN A 82 -2.92 0.64 10.72
C ASN A 82 -3.09 0.14 9.27
N LEU A 83 -2.56 0.87 8.30
CA LEU A 83 -2.62 0.51 6.89
C LEU A 83 -1.69 -0.69 6.65
N ILE A 84 -2.19 -1.65 5.86
CA ILE A 84 -1.39 -2.74 5.32
C ILE A 84 -1.31 -2.54 3.81
N ALA A 85 -0.10 -2.38 3.28
CA ALA A 85 0.16 -2.31 1.85
C ALA A 85 0.85 -3.60 1.37
N HIS A 86 0.39 -4.14 0.25
CA HIS A 86 1.07 -5.23 -0.45
C HIS A 86 1.51 -4.75 -1.82
N LEU A 87 2.81 -4.73 -2.05
CA LEU A 87 3.42 -4.46 -3.34
C LEU A 87 3.49 -5.77 -4.13
N LEU A 88 2.77 -5.85 -5.24
CA LEU A 88 2.82 -6.97 -6.18
C LEU A 88 3.65 -6.53 -7.38
N LEU A 89 4.88 -7.03 -7.49
CA LEU A 89 5.83 -6.68 -8.54
C LEU A 89 5.86 -7.78 -9.61
N ASP A 90 5.48 -7.42 -10.82
CA ASP A 90 5.60 -8.28 -12.00
C ASP A 90 7.06 -8.36 -12.45
N ILE A 91 7.56 -9.58 -12.57
CA ILE A 91 8.94 -9.89 -12.96
C ILE A 91 8.96 -10.78 -14.20
N SER A 92 7.92 -10.70 -15.01
CA SER A 92 7.83 -11.40 -16.27
C SER A 92 8.87 -10.95 -17.29
N GLU A 93 9.05 -11.76 -18.33
CA GLU A 93 9.95 -11.47 -19.44
C GLU A 93 9.67 -10.11 -20.11
N SER A 94 8.41 -9.68 -20.23
CA SER A 94 8.07 -8.40 -20.85
C SER A 94 8.59 -7.21 -20.03
N MET A 95 8.65 -7.35 -18.70
CA MET A 95 9.20 -6.34 -17.79
C MET A 95 10.73 -6.16 -17.95
N ARG A 96 11.44 -7.08 -18.61
CA ARG A 96 12.87 -6.91 -18.97
C ARG A 96 13.07 -5.86 -20.07
N TYR A 97 12.03 -5.53 -20.83
CA TYR A 97 12.15 -4.64 -21.97
C TYR A 97 12.64 -3.23 -21.57
N ARG A 98 13.47 -2.66 -22.45
CA ARG A 98 14.03 -1.32 -22.35
C ARG A 98 14.29 -0.81 -23.76
N SER A 99 13.67 0.31 -24.14
CA SER A 99 14.00 1.00 -25.38
C SER A 99 15.25 1.87 -25.23
N GLU A 100 15.84 2.29 -26.36
CA GLU A 100 16.98 3.22 -26.37
C GLU A 100 16.66 4.58 -25.74
N LYS A 101 15.38 4.96 -25.73
CA LYS A 101 14.90 6.21 -25.12
C LYS A 101 14.75 6.09 -23.60
N ALA A 102 14.69 4.86 -23.07
CA ALA A 102 14.50 4.60 -21.66
C ALA A 102 15.84 4.47 -20.92
N PRO A 103 16.04 5.18 -19.79
CA PRO A 103 17.27 5.08 -19.01
C PRO A 103 17.39 3.73 -18.28
N VAL A 104 16.27 3.09 -17.96
CA VAL A 104 16.17 1.84 -17.18
C VAL A 104 15.11 0.94 -17.80
N SER A 105 15.14 -0.36 -17.49
CA SER A 105 14.10 -1.32 -17.90
C SER A 105 12.77 -1.09 -17.17
N LYS A 106 11.67 -1.64 -17.72
CA LYS A 106 10.35 -1.61 -17.07
C LYS A 106 10.40 -2.19 -15.64
N LEU A 107 11.10 -3.30 -15.45
CA LEU A 107 11.29 -3.92 -14.13
C LEU A 107 12.04 -3.00 -13.17
N GLU A 108 13.17 -2.43 -13.59
CA GLU A 108 13.93 -1.52 -12.74
C GLU A 108 13.10 -0.29 -12.36
N TYR A 109 12.35 0.28 -13.30
CA TYR A 109 11.42 1.37 -13.02
C TYR A 109 10.36 0.96 -11.98
N ALA A 110 9.74 -0.21 -12.16
CA ALA A 110 8.78 -0.76 -11.22
C ALA A 110 9.38 -0.99 -9.82
N GLN A 111 10.63 -1.46 -9.74
CA GLN A 111 11.37 -1.60 -8.47
C GLN A 111 11.62 -0.26 -7.79
N TYR A 112 11.97 0.80 -8.53
CA TYR A 112 12.13 2.13 -7.95
C TYR A 112 10.82 2.67 -7.38
N VAL A 113 9.70 2.49 -8.10
CA VAL A 113 8.37 2.88 -7.61
C VAL A 113 7.98 2.05 -6.38
N ALA A 114 8.19 0.73 -6.41
CA ALA A 114 7.95 -0.15 -5.26
C ALA A 114 8.77 0.28 -4.04
N ALA A 115 10.05 0.58 -4.23
CA ALA A 115 10.94 1.02 -3.17
C ALA A 115 10.51 2.36 -2.55
N ALA A 116 10.13 3.33 -3.40
CA ALA A 116 9.62 4.62 -2.95
C ALA A 116 8.32 4.47 -2.14
N LEU A 117 7.39 3.65 -2.62
CA LEU A 117 6.14 3.37 -1.90
C LEU A 117 6.38 2.63 -0.58
N ALA A 118 7.26 1.62 -0.57
CA ALA A 118 7.63 0.92 0.65
C ALA A 118 8.24 1.87 1.69
N TYR A 119 9.12 2.77 1.25
CA TYR A 119 9.69 3.79 2.11
C TYR A 119 8.62 4.72 2.69
N LEU A 120 7.70 5.22 1.86
CA LEU A 120 6.60 6.09 2.30
C LEU A 120 5.70 5.41 3.34
N VAL A 121 5.27 4.18 3.07
CA VAL A 121 4.41 3.40 3.99
C VAL A 121 5.13 3.17 5.33
N LEU A 122 6.40 2.78 5.33
CA LEU A 122 7.17 2.59 6.57
C LEU A 122 7.42 3.89 7.34
N GLN A 123 7.58 5.03 6.66
CA GLN A 123 7.70 6.34 7.31
C GLN A 123 6.43 6.72 8.06
N GLN A 124 5.27 6.30 7.57
CA GLN A 124 3.96 6.48 8.21
C GLN A 124 3.70 5.44 9.32
N GLN A 125 4.69 4.62 9.68
CA GLN A 125 4.57 3.51 10.64
C GLN A 125 3.59 2.40 10.23
N ASP A 126 3.19 2.40 8.96
CA ASP A 126 2.33 1.39 8.37
C ASP A 126 3.12 0.15 7.95
N SER A 127 2.39 -0.96 7.73
CA SER A 127 3.00 -2.23 7.34
C SER A 127 3.02 -2.38 5.82
N VAL A 128 4.18 -2.70 5.25
CA VAL A 128 4.33 -3.01 3.82
C VAL A 128 4.88 -4.42 3.63
N GLY A 129 4.30 -5.18 2.70
CA GLY A 129 4.83 -6.46 2.22
C GLY A 129 5.10 -6.41 0.72
N LEU A 130 5.84 -7.40 0.21
CA LEU A 130 6.20 -7.52 -1.20
C LEU A 130 5.94 -8.94 -1.68
N ALA A 131 5.34 -9.07 -2.85
CA ALA A 131 5.32 -10.32 -3.59
C ALA A 131 5.84 -10.09 -5.00
N THR A 132 6.73 -10.94 -5.46
CA THR A 132 7.20 -10.94 -6.86
C THR A 132 6.58 -12.12 -7.59
N PHE A 133 6.16 -11.91 -8.84
CA PHE A 133 5.44 -12.94 -9.58
C PHE A 133 5.74 -12.93 -11.08
N ASP A 134 5.66 -14.12 -11.69
CA ASP A 134 5.75 -14.34 -13.14
C ASP A 134 4.62 -15.26 -13.67
N ARG A 135 4.86 -16.57 -13.77
CA ARG A 135 3.86 -17.66 -13.87
C ARG A 135 3.45 -18.19 -12.51
N GLU A 136 4.25 -17.93 -11.49
CA GLU A 136 4.01 -18.31 -10.11
C GLU A 136 4.50 -17.21 -9.17
N VAL A 137 4.10 -17.30 -7.90
CA VAL A 137 4.63 -16.40 -6.87
C VAL A 137 6.06 -16.84 -6.54
N ARG A 138 7.06 -16.02 -6.89
CA ARG A 138 8.48 -16.32 -6.65
C ARG A 138 8.88 -16.06 -5.20
N HIS A 139 8.59 -14.86 -4.73
CA HIS A 139 8.86 -14.45 -3.38
C HIS A 139 7.61 -13.84 -2.75
N PHE A 140 7.42 -14.10 -1.46
CA PHE A 140 6.34 -13.51 -0.68
C PHE A 140 6.88 -13.08 0.68
N VAL A 141 7.09 -11.78 0.82
CA VAL A 141 7.52 -11.13 2.06
C VAL A 141 6.27 -10.62 2.78
N ARG A 142 6.09 -11.09 4.01
CA ARG A 142 4.95 -10.68 4.84
C ARG A 142 5.08 -9.21 5.26
N PRO A 143 3.96 -8.48 5.38
CA PRO A 143 3.98 -7.10 5.81
C PRO A 143 4.60 -6.92 7.19
N SER A 144 5.40 -5.87 7.33
CA SER A 144 5.95 -5.41 8.60
C SER A 144 6.13 -3.90 8.55
N SER A 145 5.98 -3.24 9.69
CA SER A 145 6.25 -1.81 9.90
C SER A 145 7.67 -1.53 10.40
N HIS A 146 8.48 -2.56 10.63
CA HIS A 146 9.83 -2.38 11.18
C HIS A 146 10.75 -1.69 10.16
N PRO A 147 11.54 -0.66 10.54
CA PRO A 147 12.45 0.03 9.61
C PRO A 147 13.48 -0.88 8.94
N SER A 148 13.90 -1.97 9.59
CA SER A 148 14.79 -2.98 9.02
C SER A 148 14.16 -3.75 7.87
N HIS A 149 12.84 -3.78 7.78
CA HIS A 149 12.08 -4.48 6.75
C HIS A 149 12.38 -3.94 5.36
N LEU A 150 12.62 -2.62 5.23
CA LEU A 150 12.95 -1.99 3.96
C LEU A 150 14.16 -2.62 3.28
N LYS A 151 15.20 -2.97 4.06
CA LYS A 151 16.40 -3.64 3.55
C LYS A 151 16.10 -5.03 3.00
N GLN A 152 15.18 -5.76 3.65
CA GLN A 152 14.73 -7.06 3.19
C GLN A 152 13.99 -6.96 1.86
N LEU A 153 13.12 -5.95 1.71
CA LEU A 153 12.40 -5.70 0.46
C LEU A 153 13.37 -5.39 -0.69
N PHE A 154 14.38 -4.54 -0.45
CA PHE A 154 15.39 -4.22 -1.46
C PHE A 154 16.20 -5.43 -1.87
N HIS A 155 16.61 -6.25 -0.90
CA HIS A 155 17.35 -7.47 -1.17
C HIS A 155 16.55 -8.42 -2.08
N VAL A 156 15.27 -8.65 -1.77
CA VAL A 156 14.40 -9.48 -2.62
C VAL A 156 14.26 -8.89 -4.02
N MET A 157 14.08 -7.57 -4.14
CA MET A 157 14.00 -6.91 -5.46
C MET A 157 15.30 -7.08 -6.26
N ASP A 158 16.47 -6.90 -5.65
CA ASP A 158 17.76 -7.04 -6.33
C ASP A 158 18.07 -8.49 -6.74
N GLU A 159 17.62 -9.48 -5.98
CA GLU A 159 17.78 -10.90 -6.32
C GLU A 159 16.84 -11.36 -7.44
N THR A 160 15.86 -10.52 -7.82
CA THR A 160 14.85 -10.93 -8.79
C THR A 160 15.34 -10.80 -10.22
N VAL A 161 15.28 -11.90 -10.98
CA VAL A 161 15.67 -11.96 -12.39
C VAL A 161 14.44 -12.23 -13.27
N PRO A 162 14.20 -11.43 -14.34
CA PRO A 162 13.06 -11.63 -15.22
C PRO A 162 13.32 -12.73 -16.26
N GLU A 163 12.83 -13.94 -15.97
CA GLU A 163 13.13 -15.13 -16.79
C GLU A 163 11.93 -15.72 -17.55
N ARG A 164 10.69 -15.60 -17.06
CA ARG A 164 9.55 -16.37 -17.59
C ARG A 164 8.39 -15.47 -18.06
N LYS A 165 7.61 -15.94 -19.03
CA LYS A 165 6.37 -15.25 -19.48
C LYS A 165 5.32 -15.20 -18.37
N THR A 166 4.52 -14.15 -18.31
CA THR A 166 3.47 -13.95 -17.28
C THR A 166 2.30 -14.92 -17.42
N ALA A 167 1.67 -15.27 -16.30
CA ALA A 167 0.32 -15.86 -16.26
C ALA A 167 -0.48 -15.23 -15.09
N VAL A 168 -1.00 -14.02 -15.33
CA VAL A 168 -1.50 -13.07 -14.32
C VAL A 168 -2.75 -13.57 -13.58
N GLY A 169 -3.70 -14.17 -14.30
CA GLY A 169 -5.01 -14.55 -13.74
C GLY A 169 -4.94 -15.53 -12.56
N PRO A 170 -4.36 -16.74 -12.73
CA PRO A 170 -4.22 -17.72 -11.65
C PRO A 170 -3.42 -17.19 -10.46
N ILE A 171 -2.39 -16.39 -10.73
CA ILE A 171 -1.52 -15.80 -9.70
C ILE A 171 -2.28 -14.79 -8.85
N PHE A 172 -3.08 -13.92 -9.47
CA PHE A 172 -3.90 -12.96 -8.72
C PHE A 172 -4.91 -13.66 -7.82
N HIS A 173 -5.42 -14.82 -8.24
CA HIS A 173 -6.25 -15.64 -7.36
C HIS A 173 -5.45 -16.16 -6.16
N ASP A 174 -4.30 -16.81 -6.38
CA ASP A 174 -3.43 -17.32 -5.30
C ASP A 174 -2.99 -16.20 -4.34
N LEU A 175 -2.57 -15.05 -4.87
CA LEU A 175 -2.21 -13.90 -4.06
C LEU A 175 -3.40 -13.38 -3.24
N ALA A 176 -4.58 -13.22 -3.85
CA ALA A 176 -5.79 -12.83 -3.13
C ALA A 176 -6.18 -13.81 -2.01
N GLU A 177 -5.84 -15.10 -2.14
CA GLU A 177 -6.03 -16.08 -1.09
C GLU A 177 -5.02 -15.94 0.06
N ARG A 178 -3.76 -15.64 -0.26
CA ARG A 178 -2.67 -15.43 0.71
C ARG A 178 -2.86 -14.15 1.52
N LEU A 179 -3.50 -13.13 0.96
CA LEU A 179 -3.80 -11.89 1.67
C LEU A 179 -4.97 -12.09 2.64
N LYS A 180 -4.67 -12.28 3.92
CA LYS A 180 -5.66 -12.61 4.95
C LYS A 180 -6.45 -11.40 5.48
N HIS A 181 -5.87 -10.20 5.40
CA HIS A 181 -6.43 -8.98 5.98
C HIS A 181 -6.67 -7.95 4.89
N ARG A 182 -7.67 -7.09 5.11
CA ARG A 182 -7.93 -5.94 4.24
C ARG A 182 -6.65 -5.11 4.12
N ALA A 183 -6.29 -4.81 2.89
CA ALA A 183 -5.04 -4.15 2.55
C ALA A 183 -5.19 -3.34 1.27
N VAL A 184 -4.29 -2.39 1.08
CA VAL A 184 -4.05 -1.76 -0.22
C VAL A 184 -3.11 -2.67 -1.00
N VAL A 185 -3.57 -3.14 -2.15
CA VAL A 185 -2.81 -4.02 -3.06
C VAL A 185 -2.36 -3.16 -4.23
N ILE A 186 -1.06 -2.95 -4.32
CA ILE A 186 -0.44 -2.11 -5.35
C ILE A 186 0.24 -3.04 -6.35
N ILE A 187 -0.27 -3.06 -7.57
CA ILE A 187 0.21 -3.93 -8.65
C ILE A 187 1.07 -3.10 -9.59
N LEU A 188 2.31 -3.53 -9.81
CA LEU A 188 3.28 -2.91 -10.72
C LEU A 188 3.56 -3.89 -11.86
N SER A 189 2.94 -3.67 -13.01
CA SER A 189 2.97 -4.60 -14.14
C SER A 189 2.68 -3.87 -15.45
N ASP A 190 3.17 -4.40 -16.57
CA ASP A 190 2.75 -3.99 -17.91
C ASP A 190 1.45 -4.69 -18.37
N LEU A 191 0.85 -5.51 -17.50
CA LEU A 191 -0.42 -6.23 -17.69
C LEU A 191 -0.50 -6.96 -19.03
N PHE A 192 0.64 -7.47 -19.52
CA PHE A 192 0.76 -8.08 -20.84
C PHE A 192 0.21 -9.53 -20.84
N ASP A 193 -1.09 -9.67 -20.64
CA ASP A 193 -1.81 -10.96 -20.56
C ASP A 193 -3.29 -10.81 -20.96
N ASP A 194 -4.01 -11.94 -21.03
CA ASP A 194 -5.43 -11.98 -21.38
C ASP A 194 -6.30 -11.20 -20.38
N VAL A 195 -7.14 -10.31 -20.93
CA VAL A 195 -7.98 -9.38 -20.14
C VAL A 195 -8.97 -10.13 -19.23
N ALA A 196 -9.60 -11.18 -19.73
CA ALA A 196 -10.65 -11.91 -18.99
C ALA A 196 -10.14 -12.55 -17.67
N PRO A 197 -9.08 -13.39 -17.68
CA PRO A 197 -8.55 -14.00 -16.46
C PRO A 197 -7.93 -12.96 -15.51
N MET A 198 -7.28 -11.92 -16.04
CA MET A 198 -6.76 -10.81 -15.24
C MET A 198 -7.89 -10.10 -14.48
N MET A 199 -8.97 -9.74 -15.17
CA MET A 199 -10.14 -9.07 -14.55
C MET A 199 -10.81 -9.95 -13.49
N ALA A 200 -10.83 -11.27 -13.68
CA ALA A 200 -11.33 -12.19 -12.66
C ALA A 200 -10.47 -12.17 -11.39
N GLY A 201 -9.14 -12.14 -11.53
CA GLY A 201 -8.20 -11.99 -10.41
C GLY A 201 -8.38 -10.67 -9.65
N LEU A 202 -8.47 -9.54 -10.37
CA LEU A 202 -8.72 -8.22 -9.78
C LEU A 202 -10.06 -8.16 -9.03
N LYS A 203 -11.11 -8.79 -9.57
CA LYS A 203 -12.41 -8.93 -8.89
C LYS A 203 -12.29 -9.74 -7.61
N HIS A 204 -11.44 -10.77 -7.57
CA HIS A 204 -11.22 -11.56 -6.35
C HIS A 204 -10.62 -10.71 -5.23
N PHE A 205 -9.62 -9.87 -5.53
CA PHE A 205 -9.08 -8.92 -4.56
C PHE A 205 -10.17 -7.97 -4.01
N ARG A 206 -11.02 -7.41 -4.89
CA ARG A 206 -12.14 -6.55 -4.47
C ARG A 206 -13.18 -7.31 -3.64
N HIS A 207 -13.47 -8.56 -3.96
CA HIS A 207 -14.39 -9.41 -3.18
C HIS A 207 -13.87 -9.64 -1.75
N ARG A 208 -12.54 -9.78 -1.60
CA ARG A 208 -11.84 -9.84 -0.30
C ARG A 208 -11.71 -8.47 0.40
N ARG A 209 -12.34 -7.43 -0.15
CA ARG A 209 -12.35 -6.03 0.34
C ARG A 209 -11.00 -5.32 0.30
N HIS A 210 -10.05 -5.80 -0.50
CA HIS A 210 -8.81 -5.06 -0.74
C HIS A 210 -9.09 -3.82 -1.62
N ASP A 211 -8.34 -2.75 -1.37
CA ASP A 211 -8.26 -1.61 -2.27
C ASP A 211 -7.16 -1.90 -3.29
N VAL A 212 -7.45 -1.89 -4.58
CA VAL A 212 -6.51 -2.34 -5.61
C VAL A 212 -6.10 -1.16 -6.47
N ILE A 213 -4.80 -0.86 -6.47
CA ILE A 213 -4.19 0.19 -7.27
C ILE A 213 -3.29 -0.50 -8.28
N VAL A 214 -3.48 -0.19 -9.57
CA VAL A 214 -2.64 -0.73 -10.64
C VAL A 214 -1.81 0.38 -11.25
N PHE A 215 -0.50 0.22 -11.19
CA PHE A 215 0.48 1.02 -11.92
C PHE A 215 0.85 0.25 -13.18
N HIS A 216 0.32 0.74 -14.30
CA HIS A 216 0.64 0.21 -15.62
C HIS A 216 2.01 0.74 -16.07
N VAL A 217 3.01 -0.15 -16.11
CA VAL A 217 4.38 0.21 -16.44
C VAL A 217 4.61 0.04 -17.93
N LEU A 218 4.77 1.15 -18.64
CA LEU A 218 4.98 1.19 -20.09
C LEU A 218 6.34 1.78 -20.42
N ASP A 219 6.99 1.23 -21.43
CA ASP A 219 8.18 1.84 -22.01
C ASP A 219 7.79 3.01 -22.94
N PRO A 220 8.57 4.10 -23.04
CA PRO A 220 8.30 5.21 -23.97
C PRO A 220 8.15 4.82 -25.44
N ALA A 221 8.65 3.66 -25.87
CA ALA A 221 8.44 3.14 -27.22
C ALA A 221 7.07 2.46 -27.40
N GLU A 222 6.37 2.15 -26.31
CA GLU A 222 5.03 1.52 -26.29
C GLU A 222 3.90 2.56 -26.16
N MET A 223 4.24 3.85 -26.00
CA MET A 223 3.30 4.99 -25.99
C MET A 223 3.13 5.60 -27.38
#